data_AF-A0A6C0KFQ3-F1
#
_entry.id   AF-A0A6C0KFQ3-F1
#
_cell.length_a   1.000
_cell.length_b   1.000
_cell.length_c   1.000
_cell.angle_alpha   90.00
_cell.angle_beta   90.00
_cell.angle_gamma   90.00
#
_symmetry.space_group_name_H-M   'P 1'
#
loop_
_entity.id
_entity.type
_entity.pdbx_description
1 polymer ?
#
loop_
_entity_poly.entity_id
_entity_poly.type
_entity_poly.pdbx_seq_one_letter_code
_entity_poly.pdbx_strand_id
1 'polypeptide(L)'
;MKSPTSLKKPFTKYKSTNATKKWDVYVPTSQGRLKKVSYGYRGMSDYTLHHDKERRERYRNRHASDHINDPYKPGFWSWWHLWGSTTDSAEAFQQAVRKAKRLI
;
A
#
# COMPACT_ATOMS: atom_id res chain seq x y z
N MET A 1 -18.99 24.03 12.07
CA MET A 1 -19.46 22.65 11.78
C MET A 1 -18.27 21.81 11.33
N LYS A 2 -17.90 20.76 12.06
CA LYS A 2 -16.93 19.77 11.54
C LYS A 2 -17.65 18.94 10.48
N SER A 3 -17.16 18.94 9.25
CA SER A 3 -17.71 18.09 8.17
C SER A 3 -17.80 16.65 8.66
N PRO A 4 -18.90 15.92 8.38
CA PRO A 4 -19.02 14.52 8.76
C PRO A 4 -17.88 13.77 8.07
N THR A 5 -16.90 13.34 8.86
CA THR A 5 -15.74 12.64 8.32
C THR A 5 -16.27 11.33 7.78
N SER A 6 -16.33 11.20 6.45
CA SER A 6 -16.82 9.97 5.82
C SER A 6 -16.03 8.78 6.36
N LEU A 7 -16.76 7.82 6.92
CA LEU A 7 -16.16 6.62 7.50
C LEU A 7 -15.29 5.93 6.44
N LYS A 8 -14.01 5.78 6.76
CA LYS A 8 -13.03 5.14 5.86
C LYS A 8 -13.38 3.66 5.74
N LYS A 9 -13.33 3.13 4.51
CA LYS A 9 -13.68 1.75 4.21
C LYS A 9 -12.45 0.85 4.33
N PRO A 10 -12.59 -0.40 4.81
CA PRO A 10 -11.49 -1.35 4.84
C PRO A 10 -10.97 -1.62 3.42
N PHE A 11 -9.68 -1.88 3.30
CA PHE A 11 -9.01 -2.22 2.05
C PHE A 11 -9.26 -1.23 0.90
N THR A 12 -9.45 0.04 1.24
CA THR A 12 -9.59 1.12 0.27
C THR A 12 -8.37 2.03 0.35
N LYS A 13 -7.74 2.34 -0.80
CA LYS A 13 -6.63 3.32 -0.86
C LYS A 13 -7.17 4.74 -0.96
N TYR A 14 -6.54 5.65 -0.23
CA TYR A 14 -6.81 7.08 -0.26
C TYR A 14 -5.50 7.82 -0.46
N LYS A 15 -5.51 8.99 -1.10
CA LYS A 15 -4.33 9.88 -1.06
C LYS A 15 -4.01 10.19 0.40
N SER A 16 -2.75 10.04 0.79
CA SER A 16 -2.37 10.24 2.19
C SER A 16 -2.50 11.71 2.59
N THR A 17 -2.94 11.97 3.82
CA THR A 17 -2.85 13.30 4.44
C THR A 17 -1.48 13.59 5.02
N ASN A 18 -0.62 12.57 5.17
CA ASN A 18 0.78 12.77 5.51
C ASN A 18 1.53 13.34 4.28
N ALA A 19 2.16 14.50 4.45
CA ALA A 19 2.86 15.20 3.37
C ALA A 19 3.95 14.34 2.71
N THR A 20 4.58 13.43 3.45
CA THR A 20 5.65 12.57 2.91
C THR A 20 5.15 11.30 2.24
N LYS A 21 3.90 10.89 2.47
CA LYS A 21 3.38 9.58 2.01
C LYS A 21 2.48 9.71 0.79
N LYS A 22 2.46 8.69 -0.07
CA LYS A 22 1.64 8.67 -1.28
C LYS A 22 0.22 8.22 -0.97
N TRP A 23 0.07 7.09 -0.27
CA TRP A 23 -1.22 6.44 -0.04
C TRP A 23 -1.44 6.10 1.43
N ASP A 24 -2.70 6.16 1.84
CA ASP A 24 -3.21 5.56 3.07
C ASP A 24 -4.11 4.38 2.71
N VAL A 25 -4.01 3.30 3.47
CA VAL A 25 -4.94 2.17 3.42
C VAL A 25 -5.39 1.83 4.85
N TYR A 26 -6.64 1.40 4.98
CA TYR A 26 -7.24 1.06 6.26
C TYR A 26 -7.44 -0.45 6.33
N VAL A 27 -6.74 -1.11 7.26
CA VAL A 27 -6.72 -2.56 7.42
C VAL A 27 -7.54 -2.95 8.65
N PRO A 28 -8.52 -3.86 8.55
CA PRO A 28 -9.25 -4.37 9.70
C PRO A 28 -8.32 -5.03 10.72
N THR A 29 -8.62 -4.82 11.99
CA THR A 29 -7.98 -5.50 13.13
C THR A 29 -8.98 -6.48 13.75
N SER A 30 -8.48 -7.49 14.46
CA SER A 30 -9.32 -8.45 15.20
C SER A 30 -10.25 -7.79 16.23
N GLN A 31 -9.92 -6.57 16.68
CA GLN A 31 -10.72 -5.78 17.62
C GLN A 31 -11.85 -4.98 16.95
N GLY A 32 -12.16 -5.23 15.67
CA GLY A 32 -13.19 -4.50 14.92
C GLY A 32 -12.82 -3.05 14.57
N ARG A 33 -11.56 -2.63 14.81
CA ARG A 33 -11.05 -1.30 14.46
C ARG A 33 -10.32 -1.33 13.12
N LEU A 34 -10.19 -0.17 12.48
CA LEU A 34 -9.36 0.01 11.28
C LEU A 34 -8.00 0.61 11.65
N LYS A 35 -6.91 -0.08 11.30
CA LYS A 35 -5.55 0.45 11.37
C LYS A 35 -5.22 1.17 10.08
N LYS A 36 -4.84 2.45 10.16
CA LYS A 36 -4.30 3.20 9.03
C LYS A 36 -2.84 2.82 8.78
N VAL A 37 -2.50 2.49 7.54
CA VAL A 37 -1.13 2.26 7.08
C VAL A 37 -0.83 3.26 5.96
N SER A 38 0.17 4.11 6.18
CA SER A 38 0.62 5.11 5.20
C SER A 38 1.90 4.63 4.53
N TYR A 39 1.93 4.57 3.20
CA TYR A 39 3.01 3.96 2.43
C TYR A 39 3.31 4.70 1.11
N GLY A 40 4.46 4.35 0.52
CA GLY A 40 5.06 5.07 -0.60
C GLY A 40 5.55 6.46 -0.21
N TYR A 41 6.52 6.99 -0.95
CA TYR A 41 7.00 8.37 -0.76
C TYR A 41 6.35 9.29 -1.81
N ARG A 42 5.87 10.46 -1.37
CA ARG A 42 5.21 11.43 -2.26
C ARG A 42 6.20 11.99 -3.27
N GLY A 43 5.78 12.09 -4.54
CA GLY A 43 6.63 12.60 -5.63
C GLY A 43 7.63 11.59 -6.19
N MET A 44 7.82 10.44 -5.53
CA MET A 44 8.70 9.40 -6.05
C MET A 44 7.98 8.50 -7.05
N SER A 45 8.72 8.11 -8.09
CA SER A 45 8.27 7.16 -9.10
C SER A 45 8.41 5.72 -8.60
N ASP A 46 7.49 4.86 -9.03
CA ASP A 46 7.44 3.43 -8.71
C ASP A 46 7.02 2.62 -9.94
N TYR A 47 6.99 1.30 -9.85
CA TYR A 47 6.78 0.43 -11.00
C TYR A 47 5.46 0.70 -11.72
N THR A 48 4.43 1.17 -11.00
CA THR A 48 3.13 1.52 -11.60
C THR A 48 3.16 2.80 -12.44
N LEU A 49 4.25 3.57 -12.36
CA LEU A 49 4.44 4.83 -13.08
C LEU A 49 5.50 4.74 -14.17
N HIS A 50 6.67 4.16 -13.89
CA HIS A 50 7.79 4.17 -14.83
C HIS A 50 7.95 2.88 -15.64
N HIS A 51 7.28 1.79 -15.26
CA HIS A 51 7.21 0.51 -16.00
C HIS A 51 8.57 -0.18 -16.25
N ASP A 52 9.57 0.13 -15.43
CA ASP A 52 10.94 -0.40 -15.54
C ASP A 52 11.08 -1.62 -14.62
N LYS A 53 11.22 -2.78 -15.26
CA LYS A 53 11.29 -4.08 -14.59
C LYS A 53 12.58 -4.27 -13.78
N GLU A 54 13.70 -3.73 -14.25
CA GLU A 54 14.98 -3.84 -13.54
C GLU A 54 14.99 -2.98 -12.27
N ARG A 55 14.46 -1.75 -12.34
CA ARG A 55 14.29 -0.89 -11.16
C ARG A 55 13.41 -1.57 -10.11
N ARG A 56 12.37 -2.27 -10.55
CA ARG A 56 11.51 -3.07 -9.67
C ARG A 56 12.28 -4.20 -9.00
N GLU A 57 13.11 -4.93 -9.75
CA GLU A 57 13.92 -6.01 -9.20
C GLU A 57 14.96 -5.50 -8.19
N ARG A 58 15.64 -4.38 -8.48
CA ARG A 58 16.54 -3.71 -7.52
C ARG A 58 15.80 -3.27 -6.26
N TYR A 59 14.61 -2.68 -6.40
CA TYR A 59 13.78 -2.33 -5.25
C TYR A 59 13.45 -3.56 -4.40
N ARG A 60 13.01 -4.64 -5.04
CA ARG A 60 12.64 -5.88 -4.37
C ARG A 60 13.83 -6.54 -3.66
N ASN A 61 14.99 -6.58 -4.28
CA ASN A 61 16.19 -7.14 -3.64
C ASN A 61 16.56 -6.39 -2.36
N ARG A 62 16.45 -5.05 -2.36
CA ARG A 62 16.75 -4.23 -1.19
C ARG A 62 15.68 -4.29 -0.08
N HIS A 63 14.40 -4.46 -0.43
CA HIS A 63 13.28 -4.40 0.52
C HIS A 63 12.69 -5.76 0.89
N ALA A 64 13.34 -6.87 0.54
CA ALA A 64 12.79 -8.21 0.78
C ALA A 64 12.53 -8.50 2.28
N SER A 65 13.29 -7.87 3.16
CA SER A 65 13.17 -7.97 4.62
C SER A 65 12.24 -6.92 5.26
N ASP A 66 11.63 -6.02 4.48
CA ASP A 66 10.80 -4.90 4.96
C ASP A 66 9.36 -5.35 5.24
N HIS A 67 9.19 -6.36 6.10
CA HIS A 67 7.89 -6.87 6.55
C HIS A 67 6.89 -7.12 5.41
N ILE A 68 7.36 -7.66 4.29
CA ILE A 68 6.56 -7.82 3.05
C ILE A 68 5.40 -8.81 3.18
N ASN A 69 5.28 -9.48 4.33
CA ASN A 69 4.20 -10.42 4.67
C ASN A 69 3.35 -9.94 5.85
N ASP A 70 3.46 -8.68 6.29
CA ASP A 70 2.63 -8.09 7.34
C ASP A 70 1.77 -6.93 6.77
N PRO A 71 0.46 -7.15 6.51
CA PRO A 71 -0.43 -6.12 5.97
C PRO A 71 -0.61 -4.90 6.88
N TYR A 72 -0.20 -4.98 8.15
CA TYR A 72 -0.25 -3.85 9.07
C TYR A 72 1.00 -2.97 9.01
N LYS A 73 1.94 -3.25 8.08
CA LYS A 73 3.20 -2.53 7.88
C LYS A 73 3.26 -1.87 6.49
N PRO A 74 3.95 -0.73 6.35
CA PRO A 74 4.04 -0.02 5.08
C PRO A 74 4.81 -0.78 3.99
N GLY A 75 5.82 -1.57 4.38
CA GLY A 75 6.64 -2.34 3.43
C GLY A 75 5.81 -3.34 2.61
N PHE A 76 4.83 -4.02 3.23
CA PHE A 76 3.86 -4.86 2.52
C PHE A 76 3.15 -4.11 1.38
N TRP A 77 2.59 -2.94 1.65
CA TRP A 77 1.82 -2.20 0.64
C TRP A 77 2.73 -1.57 -0.41
N SER A 78 3.93 -1.13 -0.04
CA SER A 78 4.92 -0.67 -1.01
C SER A 78 5.30 -1.80 -1.96
N TRP A 79 5.61 -2.98 -1.43
CA TRP A 79 6.03 -4.14 -2.21
C TRP A 79 4.94 -4.63 -3.16
N TRP A 80 3.74 -4.91 -2.65
CA TRP A 80 2.71 -5.59 -3.46
C TRP A 80 1.92 -4.64 -4.35
N HIS A 81 1.74 -3.37 -3.96
CA HIS A 81 1.00 -2.39 -4.78
C HIS A 81 1.92 -1.52 -5.63
N LEU A 82 2.98 -0.91 -5.09
CA LEU A 82 3.82 0.03 -5.86
C LEU A 82 4.93 -0.66 -6.65
N TRP A 83 5.37 -1.83 -6.18
CA TRP A 83 6.45 -2.62 -6.78
C TRP A 83 5.99 -4.05 -7.10
N GLY A 84 4.70 -4.19 -7.44
CA GLY A 84 3.98 -5.44 -7.70
C GLY A 84 4.38 -6.17 -8.99
N SER A 85 3.58 -7.15 -9.40
CA SER A 85 3.82 -7.92 -10.64
C SER A 85 3.39 -7.17 -11.91
N THR A 86 2.46 -6.21 -11.77
CA THR A 86 1.83 -5.45 -12.85
C THR A 86 2.15 -3.96 -12.71
N THR A 87 2.11 -3.23 -13.82
CA THR A 87 2.23 -1.77 -13.86
C THR A 87 0.89 -1.07 -13.68
N ASP A 88 -0.23 -1.80 -13.80
CA ASP A 88 -1.55 -1.25 -13.50
C ASP A 88 -1.71 -1.07 -11.97
N SER A 89 -1.80 0.19 -11.53
CA SER A 89 -1.91 0.51 -10.09
C SER A 89 -3.21 0.02 -9.45
N ALA A 90 -4.32 -0.08 -10.20
CA ALA A 90 -5.57 -0.58 -9.67
C ALA A 90 -5.49 -2.10 -9.47
N GLU A 91 -4.98 -2.82 -10.48
CA GLU A 91 -4.76 -4.26 -10.42
C GLU A 91 -3.75 -4.62 -9.32
N ALA A 92 -2.61 -3.94 -9.26
CA ALA A 92 -1.59 -4.17 -8.24
C ALA A 92 -2.15 -3.96 -6.82
N PHE A 93 -2.98 -2.93 -6.63
CA PHE A 93 -3.65 -2.72 -5.34
C PHE A 93 -4.61 -3.86 -4.99
N GLN A 94 -5.40 -4.35 -5.95
CA GLN A 94 -6.30 -5.49 -5.71
C GLN A 94 -5.52 -6.78 -5.40
N GLN A 95 -4.39 -7.02 -6.05
CA GLN A 95 -3.51 -8.15 -5.73
C GLN A 95 -2.95 -8.03 -4.29
N ALA A 96 -2.52 -6.84 -3.88
CA ALA A 96 -2.08 -6.57 -2.51
C ALA A 96 -3.21 -6.81 -1.49
N VAL A 97 -4.44 -6.36 -1.77
CA VAL A 97 -5.61 -6.60 -0.92
C VAL A 97 -5.92 -8.10 -0.80
N ARG A 98 -5.92 -8.85 -1.91
CA ARG A 98 -6.14 -10.31 -1.89
C ARG A 98 -5.09 -11.01 -1.04
N LYS A 99 -3.83 -10.61 -1.15
CA LYS A 99 -2.76 -11.17 -0.30
C LYS A 99 -2.95 -10.79 1.16
N ALA A 100 -3.32 -9.54 1.45
CA ALA A 100 -3.55 -9.09 2.82
C ALA A 100 -4.66 -9.89 3.51
N LYS A 101 -5.78 -10.10 2.82
CA LYS A 101 -6.91 -10.91 3.31
C LYS A 101 -6.58 -12.38 3.58
N ARG A 102 -5.48 -12.90 3.04
CA ARG A 102 -5.02 -14.28 3.30
C ARG A 102 -4.08 -14.36 4.51
N LEU A 103 -3.57 -13.22 4.96
CA LEU A 103 -2.57 -13.13 6.03
C LEU A 103 -3.19 -12.67 7.36
N ILE A 104 -4.44 -12.21 7.35
CA ILE A 104 -5.15 -11.68 8.53
C ILE A 104 -6.54 -12.29 8.65
#